data_AF-A0A937LI01-F1
#
_entry.id   AF-A0A937LI01-F1
#
_cell.length_a   1.000
_cell.length_b   1.000
_cell.length_c   1.000
_cell.angle_alpha   90.00
_cell.angle_beta   90.00
_cell.angle_gamma   90.00
#
_symmetry.space_group_name_H-M   'P 1'
#
loop_
_entity.id
_entity.type
_entity.pdbx_description
1 polymer ?
#
loop_
_entity_poly.entity_id
_entity_poly.type
_entity_poly.pdbx_seq_one_letter_code
_entity_poly.pdbx_strand_id
1 'polypeptide(L)'
;MDLIKQMAVCDANYIRLLKLVPELGAYLDRSFSKHIDSVENRPFELKADEPEKALQGLTTQFCIADQVDENAKVTVEIKILEAFKYTTTLEIIQKPELKQWMTNPSMLVRVYHDANTAEVVSYQGHRNLKPRYSRPNPKMYHADEKMQVNEFLGEWLAHCLNVGRSIKAPELTFNY
;
A
#
# COMPACT_ATOMS: atom_id res chain seq x y z
N MET A 1 -25.17 5.90 7.34
CA MET A 1 -23.77 5.93 6.86
C MET A 1 -23.14 7.23 7.29
N ASP A 2 -22.07 7.15 8.07
CA ASP A 2 -21.38 8.30 8.67
C ASP A 2 -20.15 8.63 7.81
N LEU A 3 -20.29 9.66 6.97
CA LEU A 3 -19.25 10.08 6.03
C LEU A 3 -17.97 10.52 6.75
N ILE A 4 -18.11 11.12 7.95
CA ILE A 4 -16.98 11.59 8.75
C ILE A 4 -16.12 10.41 9.18
N LYS A 5 -16.76 9.32 9.62
CA LYS A 5 -16.04 8.08 9.96
C LYS A 5 -15.32 7.47 8.77
N GLN A 6 -15.93 7.48 7.60
CA GLN A 6 -15.29 6.95 6.39
C GLN A 6 -14.04 7.74 5.99
N MET A 7 -14.12 9.08 6.02
CA MET A 7 -12.98 9.94 5.72
C MET A 7 -11.85 9.71 6.74
N ALA A 8 -12.18 9.63 8.03
CA ALA A 8 -11.19 9.38 9.07
C ALA A 8 -10.42 8.06 8.88
N VAL A 9 -11.07 7.00 8.39
CA VAL A 9 -10.40 5.72 8.06
C VAL A 9 -9.41 5.91 6.92
N CYS A 10 -9.82 6.58 5.83
CA CYS A 10 -8.96 6.80 4.67
C CYS A 10 -7.76 7.70 5.00
N ASP A 11 -7.95 8.73 5.82
CA ASP A 11 -6.89 9.65 6.25
C ASP A 11 -5.89 8.94 7.19
N ALA A 12 -6.40 8.09 8.09
CA ALA A 12 -5.54 7.26 8.92
C ALA A 12 -4.72 6.26 8.08
N ASN A 13 -5.32 5.69 7.03
CA ASN A 13 -4.63 4.79 6.11
C ASN A 13 -3.52 5.49 5.33
N TYR A 14 -3.73 6.74 4.92
CA TYR A 14 -2.69 7.57 4.31
C TYR A 14 -1.45 7.68 5.20
N ILE A 15 -1.63 8.04 6.48
CA ILE A 15 -0.53 8.16 7.44
C ILE A 15 0.19 6.83 7.66
N ARG A 16 -0.54 5.71 7.74
CA ARG A 16 0.09 4.38 7.88
C ARG A 16 0.91 4.00 6.66
N LEU A 17 0.43 4.33 5.45
CA LEU A 17 1.16 4.08 4.21
C LEU A 17 2.45 4.91 4.12
N LEU A 18 2.45 6.17 4.54
CA LEU A 18 3.68 6.97 4.59
C LEU A 18 4.73 6.39 5.54
N LYS A 19 4.28 5.75 6.64
CA LYS A 19 5.18 5.09 7.59
C LYS A 19 5.73 3.76 7.08
N LEU A 20 4.91 2.98 6.38
CA LEU A 20 5.31 1.68 5.83
C LEU A 20 6.14 1.86 4.56
N VAL A 21 5.82 2.82 3.70
CA VAL A 21 6.49 3.07 2.42
C VAL A 21 7.30 4.36 2.52
N PRO A 22 8.50 4.34 3.12
CA PRO A 22 9.31 5.54 3.37
C PRO A 22 9.66 6.29 2.09
N GLU A 23 9.70 5.61 0.93
CA GLU A 23 9.93 6.20 -0.38
C GLU A 23 8.87 7.25 -0.73
N LEU A 24 7.61 7.02 -0.34
CA LEU A 24 6.54 8.00 -0.51
C LEU A 24 6.75 9.24 0.37
N GLY A 25 7.13 9.03 1.64
CA GLY A 25 7.41 10.12 2.58
C GLY A 25 8.61 10.97 2.14
N ALA A 26 9.70 10.30 1.76
CA ALA A 26 10.92 10.94 1.27
C ALA A 26 10.67 11.76 -0.01
N TYR A 27 9.76 11.30 -0.87
CA TYR A 27 9.40 12.06 -2.07
C TYR A 27 8.66 13.36 -1.71
N LEU A 28 7.73 13.29 -0.75
CA LEU A 28 6.95 14.45 -0.32
C LEU A 28 7.80 15.50 0.43
N ASP A 29 8.76 15.07 1.25
CA ASP A 29 9.65 15.98 1.99
C ASP A 29 10.90 16.44 1.18
N ARG A 30 10.98 16.03 -0.09
CA ARG A 30 12.10 16.30 -1.02
C ARG A 30 13.45 15.73 -0.59
N SER A 31 13.49 14.84 0.40
CA SER A 31 14.70 14.12 0.78
C SER A 31 15.03 12.95 -0.17
N PHE A 32 14.07 12.53 -1.00
CA PHE A 32 14.20 11.41 -1.94
C PHE A 32 15.37 11.56 -2.92
N SER A 33 15.72 12.78 -3.33
CA SER A 33 16.89 13.01 -4.20
C SER A 33 18.19 12.48 -3.60
N LYS A 34 18.30 12.36 -2.27
CA LYS A 34 19.47 11.77 -1.60
C LYS A 34 19.52 10.23 -1.66
N HIS A 35 18.45 9.57 -2.11
CA HIS A 35 18.36 8.11 -2.25
C HIS A 35 18.39 7.66 -3.72
N ILE A 36 18.36 8.60 -4.65
CA ILE A 36 18.38 8.34 -6.09
C ILE A 36 19.76 7.88 -6.58
N ASP A 37 20.84 8.31 -5.93
CA ASP A 37 22.22 8.05 -6.37
C ASP A 37 22.70 6.60 -6.13
N SER A 38 21.92 5.76 -5.44
CA SER A 38 22.35 4.41 -5.01
C SER A 38 21.66 3.23 -5.72
N VAL A 39 20.81 3.46 -6.72
CA VAL A 39 20.05 2.38 -7.40
C VAL A 39 20.48 2.25 -8.86
N GLU A 40 21.45 1.38 -9.12
CA GLU A 40 22.10 1.17 -10.44
C GLU A 40 21.21 0.55 -11.53
N ASN A 41 19.94 0.27 -11.29
CA ASN A 41 19.09 -0.41 -12.28
C ASN A 41 17.66 0.14 -12.26
N ARG A 42 17.40 1.19 -13.05
CA ARG A 42 16.05 1.69 -13.29
C ARG A 42 15.53 1.24 -14.67
N PRO A 43 14.33 0.65 -14.76
CA PRO A 43 13.72 0.26 -16.02
C PRO A 43 13.12 1.42 -16.83
N PHE A 44 13.15 2.66 -16.30
CA PHE A 44 12.60 3.86 -16.96
C PHE A 44 13.61 5.01 -16.90
N GLU A 45 13.90 5.62 -18.06
CA GLU A 45 14.63 6.89 -18.15
C GLU A 45 13.87 7.96 -17.36
N LEU A 46 14.49 8.47 -16.30
CA LEU A 46 13.94 9.59 -15.55
C LEU A 46 14.09 10.87 -16.36
N LYS A 47 12.99 11.33 -16.95
CA LYS A 47 12.95 12.68 -17.48
C LYS A 47 12.79 13.68 -16.33
N ALA A 48 13.52 14.78 -16.39
CA ALA A 48 13.57 15.79 -15.33
C ALA A 48 12.21 16.46 -15.05
N ASP A 49 11.27 16.38 -15.99
CA ASP A 49 9.92 16.94 -15.92
C ASP A 49 8.91 16.06 -15.18
N GLU A 50 9.19 14.76 -14.96
CA GLU A 50 8.32 13.82 -14.24
C GLU A 50 9.08 13.05 -13.13
N PRO A 51 9.56 13.75 -12.08
CA PRO A 51 10.39 13.14 -11.03
C PRO A 51 9.66 12.05 -10.24
N GLU A 52 8.33 12.07 -10.15
CA GLU A 52 7.54 11.03 -9.47
C GLU A 52 7.69 9.65 -10.10
N LYS A 53 8.03 9.56 -11.39
CA LYS A 53 8.20 8.27 -12.09
C LYS A 53 9.34 7.46 -11.46
N ALA A 54 10.23 8.11 -10.74
CA ALA A 54 11.30 7.49 -9.97
C ALA A 54 10.82 6.51 -8.91
N LEU A 55 9.57 6.68 -8.44
CA LEU A 55 8.95 5.83 -7.44
C LEU A 55 8.35 4.56 -8.03
N GLN A 56 8.04 4.54 -9.33
CA GLN A 56 7.35 3.41 -9.94
C GLN A 56 8.22 2.15 -9.94
N GLY A 57 7.63 1.04 -9.53
CA GLY A 57 8.32 -0.25 -9.37
C GLY A 57 9.02 -0.44 -8.03
N LEU A 58 9.20 0.62 -7.23
CA LEU A 58 9.73 0.47 -5.87
C LEU A 58 8.78 -0.39 -5.04
N THR A 59 9.38 -1.24 -4.21
CA THR A 59 8.66 -2.25 -3.44
C THR A 59 9.22 -2.30 -2.03
N THR A 60 8.32 -2.22 -1.04
CA THR A 60 8.65 -2.39 0.37
C THR A 60 8.07 -3.71 0.86
N GLN A 61 8.85 -4.47 1.64
CA GLN A 61 8.47 -5.81 2.10
C GLN A 61 8.71 -5.98 3.59
N PHE A 62 7.71 -6.53 4.30
CA PHE A 62 7.76 -6.79 5.74
C PHE A 62 7.42 -8.25 6.03
N CYS A 63 8.09 -8.83 7.01
CA CYS A 63 7.69 -10.13 7.57
C CYS A 63 6.71 -9.89 8.72
N ILE A 64 5.51 -10.48 8.67
CA ILE A 64 4.46 -10.32 9.69
C ILE A 64 4.26 -11.56 10.58
N ALA A 65 4.76 -12.73 10.19
CA ALA A 65 4.76 -13.93 11.02
C ALA A 65 5.86 -14.92 10.61
N ASP A 66 6.51 -15.54 11.60
CA ASP A 66 7.25 -16.80 11.44
C ASP A 66 6.27 -17.95 11.75
N GLN A 67 5.89 -18.74 10.74
CA GLN A 67 5.18 -19.99 10.98
C GLN A 67 6.18 -21.00 11.55
N VAL A 68 5.96 -21.43 12.80
CA VAL A 68 6.87 -22.26 13.59
C VAL A 68 7.04 -23.67 13.01
N ASP A 69 6.05 -24.16 12.25
CA ASP A 69 6.01 -25.57 11.82
C ASP A 69 6.48 -25.82 10.37
N GLU A 70 6.56 -24.81 9.49
CA GLU A 70 6.91 -25.03 8.05
C GLU A 70 7.97 -24.09 7.45
N ASN A 71 8.67 -23.27 8.26
CA ASN A 71 9.73 -22.37 7.76
C ASN A 71 9.25 -21.34 6.70
N ALA A 72 7.93 -21.19 6.52
CA ALA A 72 7.33 -20.27 5.56
C ALA A 72 7.03 -18.92 6.24
N LYS A 73 7.91 -17.94 6.01
CA LYS A 73 7.72 -16.56 6.48
C LYS A 73 6.55 -15.92 5.76
N VAL A 74 5.56 -15.41 6.51
CA VAL A 74 4.47 -14.64 5.93
C VAL A 74 4.95 -13.21 5.74
N THR A 75 4.97 -12.75 4.49
CA THR A 75 5.43 -11.42 4.10
C THR A 75 4.31 -10.61 3.46
N VAL A 76 4.28 -9.31 3.73
CA VAL A 76 3.45 -8.35 3.01
C VAL A 76 4.35 -7.53 2.11
N GLU A 77 3.97 -7.44 0.84
CA GLU A 77 4.65 -6.68 -0.19
C GLU A 77 3.76 -5.50 -0.60
N ILE A 78 4.31 -4.29 -0.55
CA ILE A 78 3.67 -3.07 -1.04
C ILE A 78 4.49 -2.56 -2.21
N LYS A 79 3.89 -2.54 -3.40
CA LYS A 79 4.53 -2.09 -4.64
C LYS A 79 3.89 -0.83 -5.18
N ILE A 80 4.72 0.12 -5.60
CA ILE A 80 4.27 1.32 -6.31
C ILE A 80 4.05 0.97 -7.78
N LEU A 81 2.79 0.88 -8.21
CA LEU A 81 2.44 0.59 -9.60
C LEU A 81 2.51 1.84 -10.48
N GLU A 82 1.89 2.92 -10.01
CA GLU A 82 1.81 4.18 -10.74
C GLU A 82 2.11 5.33 -9.78
N ALA A 83 2.83 6.31 -10.28
CA ALA A 83 3.09 7.56 -9.59
C ALA A 83 2.86 8.75 -10.54
N PHE A 84 2.06 9.69 -10.07
CA PHE A 84 1.75 10.99 -10.63
C PHE A 84 1.97 12.04 -9.54
N LYS A 85 2.19 13.30 -9.93
CA LYS A 85 2.45 14.44 -9.05
C LYS A 85 1.65 14.48 -7.73
N TYR A 86 0.35 14.17 -7.77
CA TYR A 86 -0.53 14.22 -6.58
C TYR A 86 -1.15 12.88 -6.23
N THR A 87 -0.81 11.80 -6.95
CA THR A 87 -1.55 10.55 -6.84
C THR A 87 -0.64 9.35 -7.10
N THR A 88 -0.71 8.38 -6.20
CA THR A 88 0.03 7.13 -6.32
C THR A 88 -0.93 5.94 -6.27
N THR A 89 -0.71 4.94 -7.12
CA THR A 89 -1.41 3.66 -7.08
C THR A 89 -0.47 2.61 -6.50
N LEU A 90 -0.88 1.98 -5.41
CA LEU A 90 -0.16 0.92 -4.72
C LEU A 90 -0.85 -0.42 -4.94
N GLU A 91 -0.06 -1.49 -4.99
CA GLU A 91 -0.52 -2.87 -4.87
C GLU A 91 0.00 -3.45 -3.56
N ILE A 92 -0.91 -4.06 -2.78
CA ILE A 92 -0.58 -4.70 -1.51
C ILE A 92 -0.95 -6.17 -1.62
N ILE A 93 0.03 -7.05 -1.44
CA ILE A 93 -0.13 -8.51 -1.57
C ILE A 93 0.52 -9.21 -0.37
N GLN A 94 -0.14 -10.24 0.15
CA GLN A 94 0.45 -11.18 1.09
C GLN A 94 1.12 -12.36 0.34
N LYS A 95 2.28 -12.82 0.83
CA LYS A 95 3.01 -14.02 0.38
C LYS A 95 3.39 -14.87 1.61
N PRO A 96 3.61 -16.20 1.50
CA PRO A 96 3.38 -17.04 0.31
C PRO A 96 1.89 -17.25 0.02
N GLU A 97 1.56 -17.65 -1.21
CA GLU A 97 0.19 -18.03 -1.59
C GLU A 97 -0.30 -19.19 -0.72
N LEU A 98 -1.29 -18.94 0.15
CA LEU A 98 -1.93 -19.95 0.99
C LEU A 98 -2.89 -20.81 0.15
N LYS A 99 -2.36 -21.44 -0.92
CA LYS A 99 -3.13 -22.14 -1.97
C LYS A 99 -4.05 -23.24 -1.46
N GLN A 100 -3.82 -23.76 -0.25
CA GLN A 100 -4.59 -24.89 0.23
C GLN A 100 -6.02 -24.51 0.60
N TRP A 101 -6.27 -23.36 1.21
CA TRP A 101 -7.61 -23.01 1.73
C TRP A 101 -8.12 -21.59 1.39
N MET A 102 -7.29 -20.68 0.84
CA MET A 102 -7.75 -19.31 0.55
C MET A 102 -6.89 -18.58 -0.50
N THR A 103 -7.51 -17.73 -1.32
CA THR A 103 -6.79 -16.75 -2.14
C THR A 103 -6.24 -15.66 -1.23
N ASN A 104 -4.92 -15.40 -1.30
CA ASN A 104 -4.32 -14.33 -0.51
C ASN A 104 -4.97 -12.98 -0.77
N PRO A 105 -5.11 -12.13 0.27
CA PRO A 105 -5.62 -10.78 0.07
C PRO A 105 -4.69 -10.01 -0.86
N SER A 106 -5.29 -9.43 -1.90
CA SER A 106 -4.64 -8.45 -2.78
C SER A 106 -5.52 -7.21 -2.91
N MET A 107 -4.90 -6.04 -2.75
CA MET A 107 -5.57 -4.75 -2.80
C MET A 107 -4.84 -3.81 -3.75
N LEU A 108 -5.61 -3.06 -4.54
CA LEU A 108 -5.10 -1.83 -5.16
C LEU A 108 -5.58 -0.65 -4.35
N VAL A 109 -4.65 0.20 -3.94
CA VAL A 109 -4.90 1.37 -3.09
C VAL A 109 -4.50 2.63 -3.85
N ARG A 110 -5.40 3.62 -3.86
CA ARG A 110 -5.13 4.95 -4.39
C ARG A 110 -4.77 5.87 -3.23
N VAL A 111 -3.64 6.54 -3.35
CA VAL A 111 -3.13 7.50 -2.38
C VAL A 111 -3.19 8.89 -3.02
N TYR A 112 -3.94 9.80 -2.41
CA TYR A 112 -4.06 11.19 -2.84
C TYR A 112 -3.24 12.07 -1.90
N HIS A 113 -2.19 12.70 -2.42
CA HIS A 113 -1.23 13.46 -1.61
C HIS A 113 -1.67 14.90 -1.34
N ASP A 114 -2.57 15.43 -2.16
CA ASP A 114 -3.20 16.74 -1.98
C ASP A 114 -4.31 16.70 -0.93
N ALA A 115 -5.08 15.60 -0.90
CA ALA A 115 -6.16 15.37 0.06
C ALA A 115 -5.70 14.59 1.31
N ASN A 116 -4.44 14.17 1.39
CA ASN A 116 -3.87 13.36 2.48
C ASN A 116 -4.72 12.14 2.84
N THR A 117 -5.23 11.43 1.83
CA THR A 117 -6.18 10.34 2.03
C THR A 117 -5.84 9.13 1.16
N ALA A 118 -6.18 7.93 1.62
CA ALA A 118 -5.93 6.69 0.89
C ALA A 118 -7.14 5.75 0.94
N GLU A 119 -7.51 5.19 -0.21
CA GLU A 119 -8.67 4.31 -0.34
C GLU A 119 -8.40 3.08 -1.22
N VAL A 120 -9.07 1.96 -0.93
CA VAL A 120 -9.00 0.74 -1.72
C VAL A 120 -9.86 0.88 -2.97
N VAL A 121 -9.26 0.73 -4.15
CA VAL A 121 -9.95 0.82 -5.46
C VAL A 121 -10.41 -0.54 -5.96
N SER A 122 -9.69 -1.61 -5.57
CA SER A 122 -10.07 -2.99 -5.88
C SER A 122 -9.57 -3.96 -4.82
N TYR A 123 -10.31 -5.05 -4.63
CA TYR A 123 -9.97 -6.15 -3.73
C TYR A 123 -10.17 -7.49 -4.42
N GLN A 124 -9.19 -8.40 -4.35
CA GLN A 124 -9.26 -9.76 -4.92
C GLN A 124 -9.75 -9.81 -6.39
N GLY A 125 -9.27 -8.90 -7.23
CA GLY A 125 -9.67 -8.81 -8.64
C GLY A 125 -11.04 -8.18 -8.92
N HIS A 126 -11.83 -7.86 -7.88
CA HIS A 126 -13.07 -7.11 -8.03
C HIS A 126 -12.77 -5.61 -8.11
N ARG A 127 -12.98 -5.02 -9.29
CA ARG A 127 -12.81 -3.58 -9.55
C ARG A 127 -14.15 -2.84 -9.44
N ASN A 128 -14.10 -1.53 -9.15
CA ASN A 128 -15.25 -0.63 -9.04
C ASN A 128 -16.17 -0.90 -7.85
N LEU A 129 -15.60 -0.95 -6.63
CA LEU A 129 -16.37 -0.87 -5.38
C LEU A 129 -17.14 0.46 -5.37
N LYS A 130 -18.46 0.41 -5.56
CA LYS A 130 -19.28 1.64 -5.62
C LYS A 130 -19.58 2.14 -4.20
N PRO A 131 -19.59 3.46 -3.96
CA PRO A 131 -19.98 4.04 -2.67
C PRO A 131 -21.43 3.75 -2.26
N ARG A 132 -22.29 3.45 -3.25
CA ARG A 132 -23.69 3.04 -3.07
C ARG A 132 -24.13 2.21 -4.27
N TYR A 133 -24.85 1.12 -4.01
CA TYR A 133 -25.58 0.37 -5.03
C TYR A 133 -27.06 0.78 -4.98
N SER A 134 -27.59 1.25 -6.12
CA SER A 134 -29.03 1.52 -6.28
C SER A 134 -29.82 0.20 -6.30
N ARG A 135 -31.00 0.18 -5.67
CA ARG A 135 -31.91 -0.97 -5.73
C ARG A 135 -32.81 -0.87 -6.97
N PRO A 136 -33.04 -1.98 -7.71
CA PRO A 136 -32.69 -3.36 -7.38
C PRO A 136 -31.21 -3.65 -7.66
N ASN A 137 -30.56 -4.38 -6.74
CA ASN A 137 -29.15 -4.73 -6.75
C ASN A 137 -28.96 -6.15 -7.29
N PRO A 138 -28.76 -6.34 -8.61
CA PRO A 138 -28.82 -7.67 -9.23
C PRO A 138 -27.59 -8.54 -8.89
N LYS A 139 -26.56 -7.95 -8.27
CA LYS A 139 -25.31 -8.59 -7.87
C LYS A 139 -25.16 -8.72 -6.33
N MET A 140 -26.16 -8.34 -5.54
CA MET A 140 -26.21 -8.44 -4.07
C MET A 140 -25.07 -7.74 -3.27
N TYR A 141 -24.36 -6.75 -3.82
CA TYR A 141 -23.38 -5.95 -3.08
C TYR A 141 -23.98 -5.13 -1.90
N HIS A 142 -23.38 -5.19 -0.72
CA HIS A 142 -23.86 -4.43 0.45
C HIS A 142 -23.45 -2.95 0.37
N ALA A 143 -24.30 -2.05 0.87
CA ALA A 143 -24.06 -0.60 0.81
C ALA A 143 -22.78 -0.14 1.55
N ASP A 144 -22.25 -0.98 2.44
CA ASP A 144 -21.14 -0.65 3.34
C ASP A 144 -19.83 -1.36 2.94
N GLU A 145 -19.83 -2.10 1.83
CA GLU A 145 -18.69 -2.91 1.38
C GLU A 145 -17.42 -2.09 1.19
N LYS A 146 -17.54 -0.89 0.61
CA LYS A 146 -16.41 0.05 0.45
C LYS A 146 -15.81 0.46 1.81
N MET A 147 -16.66 0.65 2.82
CA MET A 147 -16.21 1.02 4.18
C MET A 147 -15.49 -0.16 4.82
N GLN A 148 -16.08 -1.36 4.79
CA GLN A 148 -15.46 -2.57 5.34
C GLN A 148 -14.10 -2.87 4.72
N VAL A 149 -13.97 -2.69 3.40
CA VAL A 149 -12.69 -2.92 2.71
C VAL A 149 -11.64 -1.88 3.10
N ASN A 150 -12.02 -0.61 3.30
CA ASN A 150 -11.10 0.42 3.79
C ASN A 150 -10.73 0.23 5.27
N GLU A 151 -11.65 -0.26 6.10
CA GLU A 151 -11.38 -0.63 7.49
C GLU A 151 -10.43 -1.83 7.56
N PHE A 152 -10.65 -2.86 6.75
CA PHE A 152 -9.75 -4.00 6.63
C PHE A 152 -8.34 -3.57 6.19
N LEU A 153 -8.22 -2.67 5.21
CA LEU A 153 -6.92 -2.08 4.85
C LEU A 153 -6.27 -1.45 6.10
N GLY A 154 -7.03 -0.70 6.87
CA GLY A 154 -6.52 -0.06 8.09
C GLY A 154 -6.01 -1.05 9.13
N GLU A 155 -6.75 -2.12 9.37
CA GLU A 155 -6.32 -3.22 10.25
C GLU A 155 -5.05 -3.90 9.73
N TRP A 156 -5.00 -4.18 8.42
CA TRP A 156 -3.87 -4.83 7.79
C TRP A 156 -2.59 -3.98 7.89
N LEU A 157 -2.68 -2.68 7.59
CA LEU A 157 -1.57 -1.74 7.74
C LEU A 157 -1.15 -1.55 9.20
N ALA A 158 -2.11 -1.49 10.14
CA ALA A 158 -1.81 -1.40 11.56
C ALA A 158 -1.08 -2.67 12.05
N HIS A 159 -1.49 -3.84 11.58
CA HIS A 159 -0.79 -5.09 11.86
C HIS A 159 0.65 -5.04 11.32
N CYS A 160 0.84 -4.61 10.07
CA CYS A 160 2.18 -4.43 9.49
C CYS A 160 3.06 -3.47 10.29
N LEU A 161 2.52 -2.39 10.83
CA LEU A 161 3.27 -1.46 11.67
C LEU A 161 3.63 -2.03 13.06
N ASN A 162 2.77 -2.87 13.62
CA ASN A 162 2.95 -3.41 14.96
C ASN A 162 3.90 -4.62 14.99
N VAL A 163 3.78 -5.52 14.02
CA VAL A 163 4.53 -6.79 14.00
C VAL A 163 5.50 -6.90 12.83
N GLY A 164 5.34 -6.06 11.81
CA GLY A 164 6.14 -6.11 10.60
C GLY A 164 7.60 -5.79 10.89
N ARG A 165 8.48 -6.75 10.63
CA ARG A 165 9.92 -6.52 10.60
C ARG A 165 10.32 -6.25 9.15
N SER A 166 10.95 -5.08 8.91
CA SER A 166 11.52 -4.78 7.59
C SER A 166 12.49 -5.88 7.20
N ILE A 167 12.35 -6.42 6.00
CA ILE A 167 13.26 -7.44 5.46
C ILE A 167 14.58 -6.79 5.00
N LYS A 168 14.54 -5.50 4.65
CA LYS A 168 15.73 -4.71 4.38
C LYS A 168 16.28 -4.17 5.70
N ALA A 169 17.48 -4.62 6.07
CA ALA A 169 18.21 -4.04 7.21
C ALA A 169 18.57 -2.59 6.86
N PRO A 170 18.37 -1.62 7.76
CA PRO A 170 18.95 -0.29 7.57
C PRO A 170 20.47 -0.45 7.54
N GLU A 171 21.12 0.02 6.48
CA GLU A 171 22.58 0.13 6.48
C GLU A 171 22.97 1.14 7.56
N LEU A 172 23.43 0.64 8.70
CA LEU A 172 24.00 1.46 9.76
C LEU A 172 25.35 1.98 9.27
N THR A 173 25.36 3.17 8.69
CA THR A 173 26.61 3.88 8.41
C THR A 173 27.19 4.39 9.73
N PHE A 174 28.05 3.57 10.34
CA PHE A 174 28.92 4.02 11.42
C PHE A 174 30.02 4.89 10.82
N ASN A 175 29.87 6.20 10.91
CA ASN A 175 30.97 7.13 10.69
C ASN A 175 31.89 7.06 11.91
N TYR A 176 33.11 6.53 11.74
CA TYR A 176 34.21 6.58 12.72
C TYR A 176 35.00 7.88 12.59
#